data_AF-A0ABD3QA46-F1
#
_entry.id   AF-A0ABD3QA46-F1
#
_cell.length_a   1.000
_cell.length_b   1.000
_cell.length_c   1.000
_cell.angle_alpha   90.00
_cell.angle_beta   90.00
_cell.angle_gamma   90.00
#
_symmetry.space_group_name_H-M   'P 1'
#
loop_
_entity.id
_entity.type
_entity.pdbx_description
1 polymer ?
#
loop_
_entity_poly.entity_id
_entity_poly.type
_entity_poly.pdbx_seq_one_letter_code
_entity_poly.pdbx_strand_id
1 'polypeptide(L)'
;MSIASVSTTAVSGETGILPRRLNEFKARYYRTSNCHRSTWFLTYISEEDLPPSWDWRNVSGHSFLTHSLNQHIPQYCGSCWAHGALSALADRIKIARNAVGDDINLSIQWVLNCGGGVAGSCWGGSHSGVYEFIKAQGFVPYDTCMPYLACSDDSDEGFCSAVDTSCSKHNVCRTCSTFSSMGGTCTEIDVFPNATVAEHGTYSLLSWNRVHKIKAEIYARGPVAAGINANPLLDYKGGVIKDGGVVDMLIDHIVSIVGWSVDEDGDEYWIVRNSWGQYWVTTSLVVREEEGVGDESNTNGPHVTQFYKDPSSDVEAVKRSLRDGLRVVL
;
A
#
# COMPACT_ATOMS: atom_id res chain seq x y z
N MET A 1 1.03 -27.13 -28.94
CA MET A 1 0.38 -27.00 -27.61
C MET A 1 -0.59 -25.84 -27.70
N SER A 2 -1.87 -26.05 -27.36
CA SER A 2 -2.89 -25.01 -27.50
C SER A 2 -2.87 -24.08 -26.30
N ILE A 3 -2.93 -22.77 -26.53
CA ILE A 3 -3.01 -21.75 -25.48
C ILE A 3 -4.47 -21.71 -25.02
N ALA A 4 -4.72 -21.97 -23.74
CA ALA A 4 -6.06 -21.85 -23.17
C ALA A 4 -6.44 -20.38 -23.00
N SER A 5 -7.25 -19.85 -23.92
CA SER A 5 -7.87 -18.54 -23.78
C SER A 5 -8.93 -18.59 -22.66
N VAL A 6 -8.64 -17.96 -21.52
CA VAL A 6 -9.63 -17.80 -20.45
C VAL A 6 -10.64 -16.75 -20.89
N SER A 7 -11.79 -17.23 -21.39
CA SER A 7 -12.93 -16.37 -21.73
C SER A 7 -13.72 -16.03 -20.46
N THR A 8 -13.73 -14.75 -20.08
CA THR A 8 -14.55 -14.25 -18.96
C THR A 8 -15.98 -14.01 -19.42
N THR A 9 -16.80 -15.06 -19.44
CA THR A 9 -18.26 -14.92 -19.58
C THR A 9 -18.84 -14.34 -18.29
N ALA A 10 -19.27 -13.08 -18.32
CA ALA A 10 -20.02 -12.47 -17.23
C ALA A 10 -21.37 -13.16 -17.06
N VAL A 11 -21.64 -13.72 -15.88
CA VAL A 11 -22.95 -14.28 -15.53
C VAL A 11 -23.81 -13.15 -14.95
N SER A 12 -24.90 -12.81 -15.65
CA SER A 12 -25.93 -11.93 -15.11
C SER A 12 -26.74 -12.65 -14.03
N GLY A 13 -26.55 -12.25 -12.78
CA GLY A 13 -27.33 -12.70 -11.61
C GLY A 13 -28.06 -11.53 -10.96
N GLU A 14 -29.22 -11.81 -10.37
CA GLU A 14 -30.23 -10.81 -10.01
C GLU A 14 -29.86 -9.87 -8.85
N THR A 15 -30.63 -8.78 -8.74
CA THR A 15 -30.48 -7.68 -7.78
C THR A 15 -30.72 -8.10 -6.32
N GLY A 16 -29.71 -8.66 -5.67
CA GLY A 16 -29.57 -8.61 -4.22
C GLY A 16 -28.94 -7.27 -3.82
N ILE A 17 -29.57 -6.52 -2.91
CA ILE A 17 -28.93 -5.35 -2.30
C ILE A 17 -27.73 -5.86 -1.47
N LEU A 18 -26.52 -5.67 -1.99
CA LEU A 18 -25.30 -5.86 -1.21
C LEU A 18 -25.40 -4.99 0.06
N PRO A 19 -25.18 -5.54 1.27
CA PRO A 19 -25.29 -4.76 2.49
C PRO A 19 -24.39 -3.53 2.42
N ARG A 20 -24.98 -2.33 2.56
CA ARG A 20 -24.23 -1.07 2.60
C ARG A 20 -23.36 -1.03 3.86
N ARG A 21 -22.10 -1.48 3.74
CA ARG A 21 -20.93 -1.24 4.63
C ARG A 21 -19.74 -2.06 4.10
N LEU A 22 -19.02 -1.53 3.12
CA LEU A 22 -17.65 -2.00 2.82
C LEU A 22 -16.58 -1.08 3.44
N ASN A 23 -16.95 0.17 3.75
CA ASN A 23 -16.05 1.18 4.30
C ASN A 23 -16.50 1.57 5.72
N GLU A 24 -15.87 1.01 6.75
CA GLU A 24 -15.80 1.64 8.08
C GLU A 24 -14.33 1.93 8.44
N PHE A 25 -13.67 2.76 7.65
CA PHE A 25 -12.50 3.48 8.12
C PHE A 25 -12.94 4.52 9.16
N LYS A 26 -12.43 4.40 10.39
CA LYS A 26 -12.53 5.48 11.36
C LYS A 26 -11.22 6.26 11.31
N ALA A 27 -11.29 7.48 10.78
CA ALA A 27 -10.16 8.40 10.70
C ALA A 27 -9.64 8.75 12.11
N ARG A 28 -8.69 7.97 12.64
CA ARG A 28 -7.87 8.43 13.75
C ARG A 28 -6.87 9.46 13.21
N TYR A 29 -7.16 10.73 13.49
CA TYR A 29 -6.27 11.86 13.24
C TYR A 29 -4.99 11.73 14.09
N TYR A 30 -4.03 10.93 13.62
CA TYR A 30 -2.67 10.94 14.15
C TYR A 30 -1.92 12.15 13.58
N ARG A 31 -1.36 12.98 14.47
CA ARG A 31 -0.60 14.19 14.13
C ARG A 31 0.73 13.82 13.46
N THR A 32 0.74 13.70 12.14
CA THR A 32 1.98 13.64 11.35
C THR A 32 2.72 14.97 11.52
N SER A 33 3.77 14.96 12.34
CA SER A 33 4.33 16.19 12.91
C SER A 33 5.35 16.90 12.02
N ASN A 34 5.84 16.24 10.96
CA ASN A 34 6.99 16.68 10.18
C ASN A 34 6.72 16.65 8.67
N CYS A 35 6.62 17.84 8.08
CA CYS A 35 6.76 18.04 6.63
C CYS A 35 8.24 17.89 6.25
N HIS A 36 8.63 16.74 5.71
CA HIS A 36 10.04 16.45 5.39
C HIS A 36 10.39 16.90 3.97
N ARG A 37 11.47 17.68 3.83
CA ARG A 37 12.01 18.12 2.53
C ARG A 37 13.19 17.22 2.16
N SER A 38 13.04 16.46 1.07
CA SER A 38 14.13 15.65 0.50
C SER A 38 15.40 16.47 0.29
N THR A 39 16.55 15.85 0.58
CA THR A 39 17.89 16.45 0.38
C THR A 39 18.56 15.99 -0.93
N TRP A 40 17.86 15.19 -1.76
CA TRP A 40 18.43 14.51 -2.93
C TRP A 40 18.14 15.20 -4.28
N PHE A 41 19.07 15.03 -5.23
CA PHE A 41 18.95 15.56 -6.61
C PHE A 41 17.82 14.92 -7.43
N LEU A 42 17.39 13.69 -7.12
CA LEU A 42 16.26 13.01 -7.77
C LEU A 42 14.91 13.69 -7.56
N THR A 43 14.82 14.65 -6.65
CA THR A 43 13.58 15.41 -6.34
C THR A 43 13.25 16.50 -7.38
N TYR A 44 13.92 16.50 -8.53
CA TYR A 44 13.88 17.56 -9.55
C TYR A 44 13.80 17.01 -10.98
N ILE A 45 13.11 15.88 -11.21
CA ILE A 45 12.64 15.53 -12.56
C ILE A 45 11.70 16.67 -13.00
N SER A 46 11.94 17.30 -14.15
CA SER A 46 11.08 18.38 -14.62
C SER A 46 9.73 17.84 -15.10
N GLU A 47 8.73 18.70 -15.28
CA GLU A 47 7.46 18.30 -15.91
C GLU A 47 7.67 17.84 -17.36
N GLU A 48 8.67 18.40 -18.04
CA GLU A 48 9.06 18.07 -19.42
C GLU A 48 9.73 16.69 -19.56
N ASP A 49 10.37 16.20 -18.49
CA ASP A 49 11.03 14.88 -18.44
C ASP A 49 10.05 13.73 -18.11
N LEU A 50 8.82 14.03 -17.66
CA LEU A 50 7.83 13.03 -17.32
C LEU A 50 7.03 12.57 -18.55
N PRO A 51 6.84 11.26 -18.76
CA PRO A 51 6.00 10.79 -19.84
C PRO A 51 4.52 11.12 -19.59
N PRO A 52 3.71 11.38 -20.64
CA PRO A 52 2.26 11.61 -20.49
C PRO A 52 1.51 10.48 -19.79
N SER A 53 2.00 9.24 -19.95
CA SER A 53 1.50 8.05 -19.24
C SER A 53 2.66 7.22 -18.68
N TRP A 54 2.48 6.66 -17.50
CA TRP A 54 3.42 5.72 -16.87
C TRP A 54 2.65 4.67 -16.07
N ASP A 55 3.03 3.39 -16.20
CA ASP A 55 2.32 2.28 -15.55
C ASP A 55 3.28 1.17 -15.12
N TRP A 56 3.52 1.05 -13.81
CA TRP A 56 4.37 -0.01 -13.25
C TRP A 56 3.81 -1.43 -13.43
N ARG A 57 2.56 -1.60 -13.87
CA ARG A 57 2.00 -2.90 -14.31
C ARG A 57 2.60 -3.39 -15.63
N ASN A 58 3.15 -2.49 -16.44
CA ASN A 58 3.69 -2.80 -17.77
C ASN A 58 4.79 -1.82 -18.18
N VAL A 59 6.00 -2.04 -17.67
CA VAL A 59 7.22 -1.38 -18.16
C VAL A 59 7.89 -2.34 -19.14
N SER A 60 7.84 -2.00 -20.43
CA SER A 60 8.45 -2.79 -21.53
C SER A 60 8.02 -4.28 -21.58
N GLY A 61 6.76 -4.58 -21.24
CA GLY A 61 6.22 -5.95 -21.21
C GLY A 61 6.37 -6.67 -19.86
N HIS A 62 6.94 -6.02 -18.85
CA HIS A 62 7.16 -6.59 -17.52
C HIS A 62 6.35 -5.84 -16.45
N SER A 63 5.72 -6.60 -15.54
CA SER A 63 5.05 -6.03 -14.36
C SER A 63 6.01 -5.95 -13.19
N PHE A 64 6.06 -4.77 -12.57
CA PHE A 64 6.86 -4.47 -11.40
C PHE A 64 6.02 -4.38 -10.11
N LEU A 65 4.73 -4.72 -10.18
CA LEU A 65 3.87 -4.81 -9.00
C LEU A 65 3.84 -6.23 -8.42
N THR A 66 3.69 -6.35 -7.10
CA THR A 66 3.27 -7.61 -6.47
C THR A 66 1.77 -7.85 -6.63
N HIS A 67 1.31 -9.07 -6.35
CA HIS A 67 -0.08 -9.48 -6.52
C HIS A 67 -1.06 -8.68 -5.66
N SER A 68 -2.29 -8.44 -6.15
CA SER A 68 -3.32 -7.73 -5.39
C SER A 68 -3.77 -8.52 -4.16
N LEU A 69 -3.73 -7.86 -3.01
CA LEU A 69 -4.13 -8.40 -1.70
C LEU A 69 -5.62 -8.15 -1.43
N ASN A 70 -6.17 -8.81 -0.40
CA ASN A 70 -7.57 -8.67 0.01
C ASN A 70 -7.72 -8.49 1.52
N GLN A 71 -8.06 -7.28 1.96
CA GLN A 71 -8.21 -6.93 3.38
C GLN A 71 -9.46 -7.53 4.04
N HIS A 72 -10.48 -7.90 3.25
CA HIS A 72 -11.80 -8.34 3.74
C HIS A 72 -11.88 -9.84 4.06
N ILE A 73 -10.80 -10.60 3.83
CA ILE A 73 -10.71 -12.03 4.12
C ILE A 73 -9.40 -12.32 4.87
N PRO A 74 -9.34 -13.29 5.80
CA PRO A 74 -10.37 -14.31 6.09
C PRO A 74 -11.60 -13.80 6.85
N GLN A 75 -11.57 -12.61 7.43
CA GLN A 75 -12.75 -11.86 7.90
C GLN A 75 -12.56 -10.35 7.66
N TYR A 76 -13.57 -9.54 7.97
CA TYR A 76 -13.50 -8.09 7.75
C TYR A 76 -12.47 -7.43 8.67
N CYS A 77 -11.66 -6.54 8.09
CA CYS A 77 -10.71 -5.70 8.80
C CYS A 77 -10.44 -4.43 7.97
N GLY A 78 -10.55 -3.26 8.59
CA GLY A 78 -10.34 -1.94 8.00
C GLY A 78 -8.86 -1.59 7.77
N SER A 79 -8.06 -2.56 7.34
CA SER A 79 -6.60 -2.47 7.22
C SER A 79 -6.08 -1.94 5.87
N CYS A 80 -6.91 -1.19 5.13
CA CYS A 80 -6.53 -0.57 3.85
C CYS A 80 -5.27 0.30 3.97
N TRP A 81 -5.13 1.00 5.08
CA TRP A 81 -3.95 1.81 5.43
C TRP A 81 -2.66 1.00 5.47
N ALA A 82 -2.69 -0.23 6.00
CA ALA A 82 -1.55 -1.14 6.02
C ALA A 82 -1.33 -1.79 4.65
N HIS A 83 -2.41 -2.19 3.97
CA HIS A 83 -2.35 -2.80 2.64
C HIS A 83 -1.77 -1.84 1.59
N GLY A 84 -2.31 -0.63 1.44
CA GLY A 84 -1.81 0.37 0.50
C GLY A 84 -0.36 0.75 0.78
N ALA A 85 0.00 0.90 2.06
CA ALA A 85 1.35 1.17 2.50
C ALA A 85 2.35 0.05 2.15
N LEU A 86 2.08 -1.18 2.60
CA LEU A 86 3.00 -2.31 2.44
C LEU A 86 3.04 -2.83 1.00
N SER A 87 1.95 -2.73 0.24
CA SER A 87 1.96 -3.12 -1.18
C SER A 87 2.79 -2.13 -2.01
N ALA A 88 2.71 -0.82 -1.71
CA ALA A 88 3.60 0.16 -2.35
C ALA A 88 5.08 -0.11 -2.01
N LEU A 89 5.40 -0.37 -0.73
CA LEU A 89 6.74 -0.77 -0.28
C LEU A 89 7.23 -2.05 -0.99
N ALA A 90 6.37 -3.07 -1.11
CA ALA A 90 6.65 -4.33 -1.81
C ALA A 90 6.97 -4.13 -3.30
N ASP A 91 6.22 -3.28 -4.01
CA ASP A 91 6.51 -2.95 -5.41
C ASP A 91 7.84 -2.23 -5.55
N ARG A 92 8.16 -1.29 -4.64
CA ARG A 92 9.46 -0.61 -4.64
C ARG A 92 10.62 -1.57 -4.45
N ILE A 93 10.45 -2.62 -3.64
CA ILE A 93 11.41 -3.72 -3.51
C ILE A 93 11.55 -4.50 -4.83
N LYS A 94 10.44 -4.78 -5.52
CA LYS A 94 10.44 -5.46 -6.83
C LYS A 94 11.11 -4.61 -7.92
N ILE A 95 10.88 -3.30 -7.93
CA ILE A 95 11.54 -2.31 -8.80
C ILE A 95 13.04 -2.26 -8.53
N ALA A 96 13.46 -2.12 -7.26
CA ALA A 96 14.87 -2.10 -6.87
C ALA A 96 15.62 -3.41 -7.21
N ARG A 97 14.90 -4.53 -7.27
CA ARG A 97 15.40 -5.85 -7.71
C ARG A 97 15.30 -6.10 -9.22
N ASN A 98 14.87 -5.11 -10.00
CA ASN A 98 14.60 -5.23 -11.44
C ASN A 98 13.69 -6.44 -11.79
N ALA A 99 12.68 -6.72 -10.96
CA ALA A 99 11.79 -7.89 -11.05
C ALA A 99 12.50 -9.26 -11.09
N VAL A 100 13.73 -9.38 -10.54
CA VAL A 100 14.49 -10.65 -10.50
C VAL A 100 14.21 -11.44 -9.22
N GLY A 101 13.75 -12.69 -9.39
CA GLY A 101 13.41 -13.62 -8.31
C GLY A 101 11.98 -13.45 -7.81
N ASP A 102 11.62 -14.16 -6.72
CA ASP A 102 10.24 -14.21 -6.23
C ASP A 102 9.72 -12.86 -5.72
N ASP A 103 8.42 -12.63 -5.85
CA ASP A 103 7.74 -11.45 -5.29
C ASP A 103 7.82 -11.47 -3.76
N ILE A 104 8.25 -10.34 -3.16
CA ILE A 104 8.28 -10.16 -1.70
C ILE A 104 7.04 -9.40 -1.30
N ASN A 105 6.16 -10.02 -0.51
CA ASN A 105 5.14 -9.31 0.24
C ASN A 105 5.55 -9.20 1.71
N LEU A 106 5.00 -8.21 2.39
CA LEU A 106 5.38 -7.84 3.75
C LEU A 106 4.22 -8.13 4.71
N SER A 107 4.53 -8.55 5.93
CA SER A 107 3.49 -8.97 6.87
C SER A 107 2.66 -7.79 7.36
N ILE A 108 1.47 -7.65 6.77
CA ILE A 108 0.40 -6.78 7.26
C ILE A 108 -0.03 -7.20 8.67
N GLN A 109 -0.03 -8.51 8.97
CA GLN A 109 -0.41 -9.00 10.29
C GLN A 109 0.55 -8.56 11.38
N TRP A 110 1.85 -8.52 11.11
CA TRP A 110 2.83 -7.98 12.05
C TRP A 110 2.57 -6.49 12.33
N VAL A 111 2.21 -5.69 11.31
CA VAL A 111 1.84 -4.28 11.51
C VAL A 111 0.53 -4.14 12.31
N LEU A 112 -0.43 -5.05 12.16
CA LEU A 112 -1.63 -5.08 13.00
C LEU A 112 -1.34 -5.50 14.46
N ASN A 113 -0.44 -6.46 14.68
CA ASN A 113 -0.04 -6.94 16.01
C ASN A 113 0.81 -5.93 16.78
N CYS A 114 1.68 -5.19 16.08
CA CYS A 114 2.74 -4.39 16.71
C CYS A 114 2.67 -2.88 16.42
N GLY A 115 1.98 -2.44 15.36
CA GLY A 115 1.95 -1.03 14.94
C GLY A 115 1.07 -0.15 15.82
N GLY A 116 -0.01 -0.71 16.39
CA GLY A 116 -0.83 -0.14 17.47
C GLY A 116 -1.11 1.37 17.33
N GLY A 117 -0.68 2.15 18.32
CA GLY A 117 -0.92 3.61 18.38
C GLY A 117 -0.10 4.46 17.41
N VAL A 118 0.85 3.88 16.66
CA VAL A 118 1.64 4.60 15.63
C VAL A 118 1.05 4.33 14.25
N ALA A 119 0.80 3.06 13.93
CA ALA A 119 0.35 2.63 12.61
C ALA A 119 -1.18 2.49 12.55
N GLY A 120 -1.78 1.64 13.39
CA GLY A 120 -3.24 1.44 13.45
C GLY A 120 -3.66 0.01 13.81
N SER A 121 -4.95 -0.27 13.64
CA SER A 121 -5.61 -1.56 13.91
C SER A 121 -6.63 -1.90 12.81
N CYS A 122 -7.43 -2.97 12.99
CA CYS A 122 -8.54 -3.29 12.08
C CYS A 122 -9.67 -2.24 12.09
N TRP A 123 -9.69 -1.28 13.03
CA TRP A 123 -10.63 -0.15 13.01
C TRP A 123 -10.13 1.07 12.23
N GLY A 124 -8.91 1.01 11.69
CA GLY A 124 -8.30 2.08 10.89
C GLY A 124 -6.89 2.45 11.36
N GLY A 125 -6.23 3.31 10.59
CA GLY A 125 -4.82 3.64 10.81
C GLY A 125 -4.25 4.60 9.78
N SER A 126 -2.96 4.84 9.87
CA SER A 126 -2.20 5.77 9.06
C SER A 126 -1.16 5.06 8.22
N HIS A 127 -1.25 5.24 6.90
CA HIS A 127 -0.28 4.69 5.95
C HIS A 127 1.12 5.33 6.07
N SER A 128 1.22 6.56 6.60
CA SER A 128 2.50 7.15 7.00
C SER A 128 3.00 6.60 8.33
N GLY A 129 2.08 6.31 9.26
CA GLY A 129 2.38 5.64 10.53
C GLY A 129 2.97 4.24 10.33
N VAL A 130 2.58 3.52 9.27
CA VAL A 130 3.22 2.26 8.85
C VAL A 130 4.71 2.47 8.61
N TYR A 131 5.09 3.48 7.82
CA TYR A 131 6.48 3.70 7.43
C TYR A 131 7.32 4.24 8.58
N GLU A 132 6.74 5.10 9.41
CA GLU A 132 7.33 5.57 10.68
C GLU A 132 7.60 4.41 11.63
N PHE A 133 6.61 3.52 11.81
CA PHE A 133 6.74 2.34 12.63
C PHE A 133 7.83 1.38 12.13
N ILE A 134 7.85 1.06 10.83
CA ILE A 134 8.87 0.19 10.23
C ILE A 134 10.27 0.79 10.38
N LYS A 135 10.42 2.10 10.17
CA LYS A 135 11.70 2.80 10.38
C LYS A 135 12.14 2.77 11.85
N ALA A 136 11.20 2.94 12.80
CA ALA A 136 11.48 2.90 14.23
C ALA A 136 11.84 1.48 14.73
N GLN A 137 11.21 0.43 14.20
CA GLN A 137 11.57 -0.97 14.50
C GLN A 137 12.86 -1.40 13.80
N GLY A 138 13.21 -0.76 12.67
CA GLY A 138 14.37 -1.10 11.86
C GLY A 138 14.19 -2.34 10.98
N PHE A 139 12.99 -2.92 10.91
CA PHE A 139 12.64 -4.04 10.03
C PHE A 139 11.13 -4.14 9.80
N VAL A 140 10.73 -4.90 8.78
CA VAL A 140 9.39 -5.48 8.58
C VAL A 140 9.53 -6.90 8.02
N PRO A 141 8.97 -7.94 8.67
CA PRO A 141 9.11 -9.31 8.20
C PRO A 141 8.30 -9.55 6.92
N TYR A 142 8.69 -10.55 6.13
CA TYR A 142 7.87 -10.97 4.99
C TYR A 142 6.56 -11.62 5.45
N ASP A 143 5.54 -11.64 4.60
CA ASP A 143 4.23 -12.23 4.92
C ASP A 143 4.32 -13.73 5.31
N THR A 144 5.31 -14.45 4.80
CA THR A 144 5.61 -15.84 5.16
C THR A 144 5.99 -16.05 6.64
N CYS A 145 6.40 -15.01 7.36
CA CYS A 145 6.65 -15.08 8.81
C CYS A 145 5.37 -15.08 9.63
N MET A 146 4.39 -14.27 9.21
CA MET A 146 3.12 -14.06 9.87
C MET A 146 2.05 -13.73 8.81
N PRO A 147 1.24 -14.72 8.40
CA PRO A 147 0.23 -14.54 7.36
C PRO A 147 -0.89 -13.60 7.82
N TYR A 148 -1.59 -12.99 6.88
CA TYR A 148 -2.72 -12.12 7.17
C TYR A 148 -3.88 -12.90 7.80
N LEU A 149 -4.23 -12.57 9.04
CA LEU A 149 -5.35 -13.16 9.79
C LEU A 149 -6.54 -12.20 9.90
N ALA A 150 -6.40 -10.95 9.47
CA ALA A 150 -7.43 -9.91 9.59
C ALA A 150 -7.90 -9.69 11.04
N CYS A 151 -6.95 -9.60 11.99
CA CYS A 151 -7.22 -9.32 13.41
C CYS A 151 -6.22 -8.29 13.98
N SER A 152 -6.65 -7.54 14.98
CA SER A 152 -5.84 -6.72 15.89
C SER A 152 -6.26 -6.96 17.35
N ASP A 153 -5.62 -6.29 18.31
CA ASP A 153 -5.92 -6.37 19.74
C ASP A 153 -7.33 -5.91 20.12
N ASP A 154 -7.93 -5.06 19.29
CA ASP A 154 -9.30 -4.53 19.39
C ASP A 154 -10.31 -5.22 18.45
N SER A 155 -10.01 -6.45 17.99
CA SER A 155 -10.88 -7.24 17.10
C SER A 155 -11.54 -8.43 17.81
N ASP A 156 -12.87 -8.40 17.93
CA ASP A 156 -13.68 -9.52 18.44
C ASP A 156 -14.41 -10.30 17.33
N GLU A 157 -14.39 -9.83 16.08
CA GLU A 157 -15.15 -10.41 14.98
C GLU A 157 -14.59 -11.76 14.50
N GLY A 158 -15.48 -12.64 14.05
CA GLY A 158 -15.14 -13.94 13.46
C GLY A 158 -14.34 -14.83 14.42
N PHE A 159 -13.09 -15.15 14.06
CA PHE A 159 -12.20 -15.96 14.89
C PHE A 159 -11.18 -15.13 15.69
N CYS A 160 -11.20 -13.79 15.63
CA CYS A 160 -10.19 -12.95 16.28
C CYS A 160 -10.12 -13.09 17.80
N SER A 161 -11.23 -13.37 18.48
CA SER A 161 -11.25 -13.69 19.91
C SER A 161 -10.46 -14.95 20.31
N ALA A 162 -10.05 -15.77 19.34
CA ALA A 162 -9.15 -16.92 19.52
C ALA A 162 -7.74 -16.71 18.93
N VAL A 163 -7.43 -15.52 18.40
CA VAL A 163 -6.10 -15.17 17.86
C VAL A 163 -5.31 -14.40 18.92
N ASP A 164 -4.13 -14.91 19.25
CA ASP A 164 -3.13 -14.11 19.94
C ASP A 164 -2.53 -13.07 18.96
N THR A 165 -2.97 -11.82 19.09
CA THR A 165 -2.49 -10.66 18.33
C THR A 165 -1.40 -9.88 19.06
N SER A 166 -0.92 -10.36 20.23
CA SER A 166 0.09 -9.66 21.01
C SER A 166 1.40 -9.48 20.23
N CYS A 167 2.08 -8.34 20.41
CA CYS A 167 3.40 -8.10 19.83
C CYS A 167 4.52 -8.88 20.56
N SER A 168 4.42 -10.20 20.56
CA SER A 168 5.45 -11.13 21.05
C SER A 168 6.34 -11.60 19.89
N LYS A 169 7.57 -12.08 20.15
CA LYS A 169 8.44 -12.69 19.13
C LYS A 169 7.71 -13.74 18.29
N HIS A 170 6.87 -14.55 18.96
CA HIS A 170 6.05 -15.59 18.38
C HIS A 170 5.09 -15.06 17.30
N ASN A 171 4.61 -13.83 17.44
CA ASN A 171 3.72 -13.16 16.48
C ASN A 171 4.45 -12.12 15.61
N VAL A 172 5.79 -12.16 15.57
CA VAL A 172 6.64 -11.47 14.57
C VAL A 172 7.05 -12.43 13.46
N CYS A 173 7.56 -13.61 13.82
CA CYS A 173 7.86 -14.68 12.89
C CYS A 173 7.85 -16.03 13.64
N ARG A 174 7.13 -17.02 13.11
CA ARG A 174 7.08 -18.37 13.69
C ARG A 174 7.00 -19.46 12.63
N THR A 175 7.33 -20.69 13.05
CA THR A 175 7.01 -21.92 12.33
C THR A 175 6.26 -22.88 13.25
N CYS A 176 5.54 -23.84 12.68
CA CYS A 176 4.76 -24.84 13.40
C CYS A 176 5.13 -26.26 12.93
N SER A 177 5.27 -27.20 13.87
CA SER A 177 5.83 -28.52 13.59
C SER A 177 4.82 -29.53 13.00
N THR A 178 3.66 -29.69 13.62
CA THR A 178 2.60 -30.63 13.19
C THR A 178 1.25 -30.24 13.82
N PHE A 179 0.21 -31.07 13.65
CA PHE A 179 -1.09 -30.90 14.28
C PHE A 179 -0.99 -30.96 15.82
N SER A 180 -1.72 -30.09 16.52
CA SER A 180 -1.73 -30.03 17.99
C SER A 180 -2.16 -31.35 18.65
N SER A 181 -3.05 -32.11 18.00
CA SER A 181 -3.46 -33.46 18.43
C SER A 181 -2.34 -34.50 18.41
N MET A 182 -1.24 -34.24 17.69
CA MET A 182 -0.04 -35.06 17.64
C MET A 182 1.12 -34.47 18.49
N GLY A 183 0.81 -33.54 19.40
CA GLY A 183 1.81 -32.80 20.19
C GLY A 183 2.49 -31.66 19.42
N GLY A 184 1.93 -31.25 18.29
CA GLY A 184 2.43 -30.14 17.49
C GLY A 184 2.42 -28.82 18.23
N THR A 185 3.48 -28.05 18.02
CA THR A 185 3.72 -26.74 18.64
C THR A 185 4.25 -25.77 17.60
N CYS A 186 4.02 -24.47 17.84
CA CYS A 186 4.64 -23.39 17.09
C CYS A 186 5.75 -22.75 17.91
N THR A 187 6.82 -22.31 17.25
CA THR A 187 8.00 -21.69 17.86
C THR A 187 8.40 -20.46 17.06
N GLU A 188 8.85 -19.42 17.75
CA GLU A 188 9.41 -18.21 17.16
C GLU A 188 10.66 -18.50 16.30
N ILE A 189 10.92 -17.60 15.35
CA ILE A 189 12.13 -17.58 14.54
C ILE A 189 12.86 -16.27 14.83
N ASP A 190 14.11 -16.34 15.29
CA ASP A 190 14.94 -15.16 15.60
C ASP A 190 15.60 -14.54 14.36
N VAL A 191 15.85 -15.33 13.31
CA VAL A 191 16.51 -14.88 12.07
C VAL A 191 15.62 -15.19 10.87
N PHE A 192 15.06 -14.14 10.28
CA PHE A 192 14.08 -14.24 9.20
C PHE A 192 14.29 -13.15 8.14
N PRO A 193 13.87 -13.41 6.88
CA PRO A 193 13.92 -12.40 5.85
C PRO A 193 12.97 -11.24 6.18
N ASN A 194 13.48 -10.03 6.00
CA ASN A 194 12.79 -8.78 6.30
C ASN A 194 13.20 -7.72 5.28
N ALA A 195 12.45 -6.62 5.26
CA ALA A 195 12.79 -5.39 4.57
C ALA A 195 12.94 -4.25 5.59
N THR A 196 13.43 -3.10 5.15
CA THR A 196 13.61 -1.90 5.97
C THR A 196 13.01 -0.68 5.31
N VAL A 197 12.84 0.40 6.08
CA VAL A 197 12.51 1.73 5.56
C VAL A 197 13.64 2.67 5.95
N ALA A 198 14.43 3.12 4.96
CA ALA A 198 15.52 4.06 5.24
C ALA A 198 14.98 5.44 5.64
N GLU A 199 13.93 5.92 4.98
CA GLU A 199 13.25 7.18 5.32
C GLU A 199 11.86 7.25 4.69
N HIS A 200 11.03 8.17 5.17
CA HIS A 200 9.66 8.39 4.70
C HIS A 200 9.25 9.86 4.88
N GLY A 201 8.18 10.29 4.21
CA GLY A 201 7.68 11.66 4.32
C GLY A 201 6.35 11.85 3.59
N THR A 202 5.65 12.96 3.82
CA THR A 202 4.38 13.28 3.15
C THR A 202 4.52 14.50 2.25
N TYR A 203 3.74 14.55 1.16
CA TYR A 203 3.56 15.80 0.44
C TYR A 203 2.53 16.67 1.17
N SER A 204 2.90 17.90 1.51
CA SER A 204 1.97 18.88 2.07
C SER A 204 0.86 19.17 1.06
N LEU A 205 -0.41 19.19 1.51
CA LEU A 205 -1.55 19.53 0.66
C LEU A 205 -1.42 20.93 0.03
N LEU A 206 -0.78 21.86 0.76
CA LEU A 206 -0.51 23.25 0.37
C LEU A 206 0.73 23.41 -0.54
N SER A 207 1.32 22.31 -1.00
CA SER A 207 2.45 22.36 -1.92
C SER A 207 2.00 22.68 -3.35
N TRP A 208 2.48 23.79 -3.90
CA TRP A 208 2.50 24.05 -5.35
C TRP A 208 3.09 22.84 -6.11
N ASN A 209 2.55 22.55 -7.30
CA ASN A 209 2.91 21.45 -8.20
C ASN A 209 2.88 20.08 -7.51
N ARG A 210 1.78 19.79 -6.79
CA ARG A 210 1.60 18.55 -6.01
C ARG A 210 1.52 17.31 -6.92
N VAL A 211 0.81 17.41 -8.05
CA VAL A 211 0.64 16.27 -8.97
C VAL A 211 1.97 15.94 -9.64
N HIS A 212 2.69 16.96 -10.14
CA HIS A 212 4.05 16.82 -10.66
C HIS A 212 4.96 16.05 -9.69
N LYS A 213 5.02 16.46 -8.42
CA LYS A 213 5.85 15.80 -7.41
C LYS A 213 5.45 14.36 -7.13
N ILE A 214 4.16 14.04 -7.17
CA ILE A 214 3.68 12.65 -7.05
C ILE A 214 4.05 11.83 -8.29
N LYS A 215 3.90 12.37 -9.51
CA LYS A 215 4.34 11.71 -10.75
C LYS A 215 5.85 11.46 -10.74
N ALA A 216 6.66 12.47 -10.41
CA ALA A 216 8.11 12.36 -10.28
C ALA A 216 8.54 11.31 -9.25
N GLU A 217 7.84 11.23 -8.11
CA GLU A 217 8.07 10.19 -7.10
C GLU A 217 7.78 8.79 -7.65
N ILE A 218 6.63 8.61 -8.29
CA ILE A 218 6.21 7.33 -8.86
C ILE A 218 7.17 6.92 -9.98
N TYR A 219 7.58 7.84 -10.85
CA TYR A 219 8.52 7.59 -11.94
C TYR A 219 9.90 7.17 -11.43
N ALA A 220 10.45 7.91 -10.47
CA ALA A 220 11.81 7.71 -9.98
C ALA A 220 11.95 6.47 -9.07
N ARG A 221 10.99 6.25 -8.18
CA ARG A 221 11.15 5.32 -7.05
C ARG A 221 10.00 4.34 -6.85
N GLY A 222 8.95 4.40 -7.68
CA GLY A 222 7.87 3.43 -7.66
C GLY A 222 6.62 3.87 -6.89
N PRO A 223 5.60 2.99 -6.81
CA PRO A 223 4.28 3.28 -6.25
C PRO A 223 4.27 3.98 -4.88
N VAL A 224 3.21 4.74 -4.62
CA VAL A 224 3.01 5.51 -3.38
C VAL A 224 1.67 5.18 -2.73
N ALA A 225 1.62 5.20 -1.40
CA ALA A 225 0.37 5.06 -0.67
C ALA A 225 -0.36 6.41 -0.60
N ALA A 226 -1.67 6.39 -0.82
CA ALA A 226 -2.51 7.58 -0.97
C ALA A 226 -3.87 7.41 -0.27
N GLY A 227 -4.33 8.42 0.46
CA GLY A 227 -5.70 8.50 0.96
C GLY A 227 -6.67 9.00 -0.10
N ILE A 228 -7.86 8.40 -0.19
CA ILE A 228 -8.95 8.77 -1.11
C ILE A 228 -10.31 8.70 -0.42
N ASN A 229 -11.33 9.26 -1.07
CA ASN A 229 -12.74 8.94 -0.83
C ASN A 229 -13.10 7.69 -1.65
N ALA A 230 -13.59 6.64 -1.00
CA ALA A 230 -13.97 5.36 -1.60
C ALA A 230 -15.47 5.19 -1.81
N ASN A 231 -16.31 6.20 -1.51
CA ASN A 231 -17.72 6.16 -1.91
C ASN A 231 -17.90 5.89 -3.43
N PRO A 232 -17.12 6.51 -4.35
CA PRO A 232 -17.20 6.19 -5.78
C PRO A 232 -16.73 4.77 -6.15
N LEU A 233 -16.00 4.08 -5.27
CA LEU A 233 -15.49 2.73 -5.54
C LEU A 233 -16.54 1.63 -5.33
N LEU A 234 -17.61 1.91 -4.60
CA LEU A 234 -18.62 0.92 -4.21
C LEU A 234 -19.39 0.36 -5.43
N ASP A 235 -19.72 1.23 -6.38
CA ASP A 235 -20.45 0.90 -7.61
C ASP A 235 -19.54 0.82 -8.86
N TYR A 236 -18.21 0.90 -8.68
CA TYR A 236 -17.25 0.91 -9.79
C TYR A 236 -17.22 -0.44 -10.55
N LYS A 237 -17.39 -0.37 -11.87
CA LYS A 237 -17.36 -1.54 -12.77
C LYS A 237 -16.36 -1.43 -13.93
N GLY A 238 -15.57 -0.36 -13.96
CA GLY A 238 -14.62 -0.05 -15.04
C GLY A 238 -14.69 1.43 -15.48
N GLY A 239 -13.69 1.86 -16.25
CA GLY A 239 -13.56 3.23 -16.76
C GLY A 239 -12.78 4.16 -15.84
N VAL A 240 -12.84 5.47 -16.11
CA VAL A 240 -12.26 6.52 -15.28
C VAL A 240 -13.34 7.08 -14.37
N ILE A 241 -13.09 7.08 -13.05
CA ILE A 241 -14.01 7.70 -12.09
C ILE A 241 -13.84 9.22 -12.17
N LYS A 242 -14.73 9.87 -12.92
CA LYS A 242 -14.91 11.32 -12.92
C LYS A 242 -15.80 11.69 -11.73
N ASP A 243 -15.32 12.57 -10.85
CA ASP A 243 -15.93 12.89 -9.57
C ASP A 243 -17.31 13.57 -9.71
N GLY A 244 -18.29 13.10 -8.94
CA GLY A 244 -19.71 13.44 -9.03
C GLY A 244 -20.13 14.76 -8.36
N GLY A 245 -19.18 15.47 -7.76
CA GLY A 245 -19.39 16.77 -7.11
C GLY A 245 -19.29 16.71 -5.58
N VAL A 246 -19.32 17.92 -5.00
CA VAL A 246 -18.82 18.36 -3.67
C VAL A 246 -19.38 17.64 -2.42
N VAL A 247 -20.20 16.59 -2.55
CA VAL A 247 -20.87 15.91 -1.43
C VAL A 247 -19.98 14.83 -0.78
N ASP A 248 -19.54 15.11 0.45
CA ASP A 248 -18.69 14.29 1.34
C ASP A 248 -17.28 13.95 0.80
N MET A 249 -16.40 14.96 0.78
CA MET A 249 -14.97 14.85 0.45
C MET A 249 -14.09 14.29 1.59
N LEU A 250 -14.64 13.44 2.47
CA LEU A 250 -13.87 12.81 3.55
C LEU A 250 -13.01 11.67 3.00
N ILE A 251 -11.71 11.67 3.33
CA ILE A 251 -10.82 10.53 3.06
C ILE A 251 -11.19 9.39 4.02
N ASP A 252 -11.73 8.30 3.45
CA ASP A 252 -12.20 7.11 4.16
C ASP A 252 -11.48 5.82 3.72
N HIS A 253 -10.46 5.92 2.87
CA HIS A 253 -9.76 4.73 2.38
C HIS A 253 -8.33 5.04 1.94
N ILE A 254 -7.44 4.04 2.03
CA ILE A 254 -6.08 4.14 1.53
C ILE A 254 -5.86 3.13 0.40
N VAL A 255 -5.22 3.59 -0.67
CA VAL A 255 -4.86 2.82 -1.86
C VAL A 255 -3.40 3.01 -2.23
N SER A 256 -2.92 2.26 -3.22
CA SER A 256 -1.59 2.40 -3.82
C SER A 256 -1.74 3.03 -5.21
N ILE A 257 -1.18 4.23 -5.43
CA ILE A 257 -1.07 4.81 -6.78
C ILE A 257 0.14 4.18 -7.45
N VAL A 258 -0.06 3.57 -8.62
CA VAL A 258 0.94 2.76 -9.34
C VAL A 258 1.33 3.34 -10.71
N GLY A 259 0.74 4.48 -11.09
CA GLY A 259 0.96 5.10 -12.39
C GLY A 259 -0.04 6.22 -12.67
N TRP A 260 0.02 6.79 -13.87
CA TRP A 260 -0.95 7.74 -14.41
C TRP A 260 -1.06 7.56 -15.93
N SER A 261 -2.15 8.06 -16.52
CA SER A 261 -2.32 8.18 -17.97
C SER A 261 -3.32 9.28 -18.30
N VAL A 262 -3.46 9.60 -19.57
CA VAL A 262 -4.52 10.45 -20.13
C VAL A 262 -5.64 9.56 -20.69
N ASP A 263 -6.89 10.02 -20.67
CA ASP A 263 -8.03 9.39 -21.36
C ASP A 263 -8.25 9.95 -22.78
N GLU A 264 -9.32 9.52 -23.46
CA GLU A 264 -9.64 9.95 -24.84
C GLU A 264 -10.10 11.42 -24.93
N ASP A 265 -10.62 11.98 -23.84
CA ASP A 265 -11.07 13.38 -23.75
C ASP A 265 -9.89 14.35 -23.50
N GLY A 266 -8.73 13.80 -23.08
CA GLY A 266 -7.57 14.56 -22.64
C GLY A 266 -7.47 14.74 -21.11
N ASP A 267 -8.38 14.13 -20.34
CA ASP A 267 -8.34 14.18 -18.87
C ASP A 267 -7.26 13.24 -18.33
N GLU A 268 -6.41 13.74 -17.44
CA GLU A 268 -5.45 12.90 -16.72
C GLU A 268 -6.12 12.06 -15.62
N TYR A 269 -5.64 10.83 -15.42
CA TYR A 269 -6.07 9.94 -14.33
C TYR A 269 -4.91 9.17 -13.70
N TRP A 270 -4.99 8.97 -12.39
CA TRP A 270 -4.16 8.06 -11.60
C TRP A 270 -4.58 6.61 -11.82
N ILE A 271 -3.61 5.72 -11.96
CA ILE A 271 -3.81 4.27 -11.97
C ILE A 271 -3.64 3.78 -10.52
N VAL A 272 -4.66 3.09 -10.00
CA VAL A 272 -4.80 2.82 -8.57
C VAL A 272 -5.03 1.32 -8.30
N ARG A 273 -4.16 0.74 -7.48
CA ARG A 273 -4.33 -0.60 -6.92
C ARG A 273 -5.02 -0.51 -5.54
N ASN A 274 -6.16 -1.16 -5.46
CA ASN A 274 -6.97 -1.34 -4.24
C ASN A 274 -6.66 -2.70 -3.58
N SER A 275 -7.16 -2.91 -2.36
CA SER A 275 -6.91 -4.06 -1.49
C SER A 275 -8.15 -4.93 -1.27
N TRP A 276 -9.00 -5.10 -2.29
CA TRP A 276 -10.25 -5.89 -2.24
C TRP A 276 -10.17 -7.18 -3.07
N GLY A 277 -8.96 -7.69 -3.33
CA GLY A 277 -8.71 -8.91 -4.11
C GLY A 277 -8.69 -8.71 -5.64
N GLN A 278 -8.14 -9.69 -6.37
CA GLN A 278 -7.96 -9.62 -7.82
C GLN A 278 -9.26 -9.66 -8.65
N TYR A 279 -10.36 -10.16 -8.09
CA TYR A 279 -11.68 -10.11 -8.73
C TYR A 279 -12.23 -8.68 -8.80
N TRP A 280 -11.68 -7.75 -8.02
CA TRP A 280 -11.97 -6.34 -8.11
C TRP A 280 -10.97 -5.70 -9.10
N VAL A 281 -11.52 -5.10 -10.16
CA VAL A 281 -10.74 -4.57 -11.29
C VAL A 281 -9.86 -3.40 -10.85
N THR A 282 -8.64 -3.25 -11.40
CA THR A 282 -7.82 -2.06 -11.14
C THR A 282 -8.58 -0.79 -11.51
N THR A 283 -8.50 0.26 -10.68
CA THR A 283 -9.28 1.49 -10.86
C THR A 283 -8.45 2.63 -11.43
N SER A 284 -9.10 3.45 -12.23
CA SER A 284 -8.59 4.74 -12.67
C SER A 284 -9.37 5.88 -11.98
N LEU A 285 -8.66 6.82 -11.36
CA LEU A 285 -9.23 8.00 -10.67
C LEU A 285 -8.73 9.28 -11.35
N VAL A 286 -9.60 10.25 -11.68
CA VAL A 286 -9.15 11.52 -12.30
C VAL A 286 -8.09 12.23 -11.44
N VAL A 287 -7.06 12.77 -12.10
CA VAL A 287 -6.07 13.68 -11.50
C VAL A 287 -6.67 15.07 -11.41
N ARG A 288 -6.56 15.72 -10.25
CA ARG A 288 -6.84 17.15 -10.11
C ARG A 288 -5.68 17.85 -9.40
N GLU A 289 -5.18 18.91 -10.02
CA GLU A 289 -4.55 20.01 -9.30
C GLU A 289 -5.66 21.00 -8.93
N GLU A 290 -5.83 21.28 -7.64
CA GLU A 290 -6.53 22.50 -7.22
C GLU A 290 -5.49 23.62 -7.23
N GLU A 291 -5.66 24.61 -8.11
CA GLU A 291 -4.94 25.87 -7.97
C GLU A 291 -5.37 26.54 -6.65
N GLY A 292 -4.38 26.83 -5.79
CA GLY A 292 -4.66 27.29 -4.44
C GLY A 292 -5.22 28.71 -4.39
N VAL A 293 -6.53 28.83 -4.14
CA VAL A 293 -7.10 30.04 -3.52
C VAL A 293 -6.93 29.88 -2.00
N GLY A 294 -6.30 30.87 -1.37
CA GLY A 294 -5.92 30.81 0.05
C GLY A 294 -7.10 30.90 1.02
N ASP A 295 -7.76 29.78 1.27
CA ASP A 295 -8.64 29.55 2.41
C ASP A 295 -8.14 28.31 3.18
N GLU A 296 -7.94 28.46 4.49
CA GLU A 296 -7.31 27.45 5.37
C GLU A 296 -8.19 26.20 5.60
N SER A 297 -9.37 26.16 4.98
CA SER A 297 -10.35 25.08 5.07
C SER A 297 -10.36 24.09 3.89
N ASN A 298 -9.68 24.37 2.78
CA ASN A 298 -9.80 23.55 1.55
C ASN A 298 -8.63 22.55 1.41
N THR A 299 -8.88 21.27 1.71
CA THR A 299 -7.86 20.21 1.83
C THR A 299 -8.02 19.08 0.80
N ASN A 300 -8.51 19.38 -0.40
CA ASN A 300 -9.12 18.38 -1.30
C ASN A 300 -8.09 17.69 -2.21
N GLY A 301 -7.11 17.01 -1.64
CA GLY A 301 -6.15 16.19 -2.37
C GLY A 301 -5.83 14.89 -1.67
N PRO A 302 -5.44 13.83 -2.40
CA PRO A 302 -4.99 12.60 -1.76
C PRO A 302 -3.78 12.89 -0.87
N HIS A 303 -3.84 12.51 0.41
CA HIS A 303 -2.68 12.52 1.29
C HIS A 303 -1.73 11.39 0.85
N VAL A 304 -0.54 11.74 0.35
CA VAL A 304 0.44 10.79 -0.20
C VAL A 304 1.69 10.69 0.68
N THR A 305 2.19 9.47 0.88
CA THR A 305 3.44 9.19 1.61
C THR A 305 4.53 8.56 0.72
N GLN A 306 5.79 8.96 0.94
CA GLN A 306 7.02 8.70 0.17
C GLN A 306 8.09 7.93 0.97
N PHE A 307 9.22 7.61 0.31
CA PHE A 307 10.51 7.11 0.86
C PHE A 307 11.72 7.66 0.03
N TYR A 308 12.99 7.78 0.51
CA TYR A 308 14.07 8.56 -0.22
C TYR A 308 15.60 8.15 -0.22
N LYS A 309 16.09 7.14 0.52
CA LYS A 309 17.45 6.49 0.48
C LYS A 309 18.69 7.09 1.22
N ASP A 310 19.42 6.22 1.95
CA ASP A 310 20.78 6.42 2.56
C ASP A 310 21.94 6.22 1.54
N PRO A 311 23.01 7.06 1.54
CA PRO A 311 24.12 7.00 0.58
C PRO A 311 25.27 6.01 0.89
N SER A 312 25.26 5.29 2.02
CA SER A 312 26.47 4.62 2.55
C SER A 312 26.63 3.12 2.21
N SER A 313 26.45 2.72 0.94
CA SER A 313 26.88 1.38 0.50
C SER A 313 27.45 1.27 -0.91
N ASP A 314 28.75 0.99 -0.94
CA ASP A 314 29.53 0.38 -2.03
C ASP A 314 28.75 -0.72 -2.78
N VAL A 315 28.90 -0.80 -4.11
CA VAL A 315 28.22 -1.78 -4.97
C VAL A 315 28.60 -3.23 -4.60
N GLU A 316 29.78 -3.45 -4.02
CA GLU A 316 30.18 -4.77 -3.50
C GLU A 316 29.50 -5.15 -2.16
N ALA A 317 28.87 -4.20 -1.45
CA ALA A 317 28.10 -4.49 -0.24
C ALA A 317 26.79 -5.23 -0.56
N VAL A 318 26.15 -4.94 -1.70
CA VAL A 318 24.92 -5.61 -2.15
C VAL A 318 25.16 -7.12 -2.34
N LYS A 319 26.34 -7.52 -2.82
CA LYS A 319 26.74 -8.92 -2.96
C LYS A 319 27.03 -9.60 -1.60
N ARG A 320 27.37 -8.85 -0.55
CA ARG A 320 27.49 -9.36 0.82
C ARG A 320 26.14 -9.47 1.55
N SER A 321 25.19 -8.55 1.27
CA SER A 321 23.87 -8.50 1.91
C SER A 321 23.05 -9.79 1.77
N LEU A 322 23.36 -10.63 0.78
CA LEU A 322 22.72 -11.94 0.56
C LEU A 322 23.05 -12.99 1.65
N ARG A 323 23.88 -12.68 2.65
CA ARG A 323 24.10 -13.52 3.85
C ARG A 323 23.47 -12.98 5.14
N ASP A 324 23.23 -11.67 5.24
CA ASP A 324 22.92 -10.99 6.51
C ASP A 324 21.57 -10.22 6.50
N GLY A 325 20.70 -10.50 5.53
CA GLY A 325 19.35 -9.92 5.41
C GLY A 325 19.24 -8.77 4.41
N LEU A 326 18.05 -8.60 3.83
CA LEU A 326 17.79 -7.61 2.76
C LEU A 326 17.54 -6.22 3.36
N ARG A 327 18.59 -5.39 3.42
CA ARG A 327 18.43 -3.96 3.71
C ARG A 327 17.81 -3.26 2.50
N VAL A 328 16.51 -3.02 2.57
CA VAL A 328 15.79 -2.21 1.59
C VAL A 328 16.03 -0.74 1.94
N VAL A 329 17.01 -0.15 1.27
CA VAL A 329 17.31 1.27 1.38
C VAL A 329 16.45 2.03 0.35
N LEU A 330 15.20 2.29 0.72
CA LEU A 330 14.22 3.08 -0.05
C LEU A 330 14.40 4.59 0.10
#